data_AF-A0A962JJX9-F1
#
_entry.id   AF-A0A962JJX9-F1
#
_cell.length_a   1.000
_cell.length_b   1.000
_cell.length_c   1.000
_cell.angle_alpha   90.00
_cell.angle_beta   90.00
_cell.angle_gamma   90.00
#
_symmetry.space_group_name_H-M   'P 1'
#
loop_
_entity.id
_entity.type
_entity.pdbx_description
1 polymer ?
#
loop_
_entity_poly.entity_id
_entity_poly.type
_entity_poly.pdbx_seq_one_letter_code
_entity_poly.pdbx_strand_id
1 'polypeptide(L)' 'TCSCCGSRDSSPKGRAGLGIREWTCMQCGTLHDRDINAAKNILALGHERLAEGILALGY' A
#
# COMPACT_ATOMS: atom_id res chain seq x y z
N THR A 1 -2.34 4.32 0.90
CA THR A 1 -2.85 3.30 -0.04
C THR A 1 -3.28 2.08 0.73
N CYS A 2 -4.47 1.55 0.44
CA CYS A 2 -4.94 0.28 0.94
C CYS A 2 -4.22 -0.86 0.19
N SER A 3 -3.55 -1.74 0.93
CA SER A 3 -2.86 -2.91 0.33
C SER A 3 -3.82 -3.99 -0.16
N CYS A 4 -5.12 -3.92 0.17
CA CYS A 4 -6.12 -4.88 -0.29
C CYS A 4 -6.75 -4.49 -1.64
N CYS A 5 -7.11 -3.21 -1.82
CA CYS A 5 -7.84 -2.76 -3.02
C CYS A 5 -7.16 -1.61 -3.78
N GLY A 6 -6.00 -1.12 -3.33
CA GLY A 6 -5.27 -0.03 -3.97
C GLY A 6 -5.82 1.38 -3.72
N SER A 7 -7.01 1.53 -3.10
CA SER A 7 -7.58 2.86 -2.84
C SER A 7 -6.66 3.73 -1.97
N ARG A 8 -6.57 5.02 -2.32
CA ARG A 8 -5.74 6.00 -1.60
C ARG A 8 -6.58 6.97 -0.77
N ASP A 9 -7.90 6.92 -0.87
CA ASP A 9 -8.76 8.00 -0.38
C ASP A 9 -8.91 7.99 1.13
N SER A 10 -9.12 6.80 1.70
CA SER A 10 -9.34 6.65 3.14
C SER A 10 -8.09 6.29 3.94
N SER A 11 -6.91 6.18 3.32
CA SER A 11 -5.68 5.90 4.08
C SER A 11 -5.20 7.15 4.81
N PRO A 12 -4.64 7.05 6.03
CA PRO A 12 -4.04 8.18 6.74
C PRO A 12 -3.06 8.97 5.88
N LYS A 13 -3.11 10.30 5.93
CA LYS A 13 -2.30 11.20 5.09
C LYS A 13 -1.59 12.28 5.91
N GLY A 14 -0.44 12.72 5.40
CA GLY A 14 0.34 13.81 5.96
C GLY A 14 0.86 13.53 7.38
N ARG A 15 1.44 14.56 8.01
CA ARG A 15 1.99 14.45 9.37
C ARG A 15 0.90 14.15 10.41
N ALA A 16 -0.29 14.75 10.27
CA ALA A 16 -1.41 14.50 11.17
C ALA A 16 -1.86 13.03 11.15
N GLY A 17 -1.73 12.33 10.01
CA GLY A 17 -2.05 10.91 9.89
C GLY A 17 -1.02 9.96 10.51
N LEU A 18 0.19 10.44 10.88
CA LEU A 18 1.23 9.59 11.49
C LEU A 18 0.87 9.11 12.90
N GLY A 19 -0.14 9.71 13.55
CA GLY A 19 -0.65 9.21 14.83
C GLY A 19 -1.64 8.05 14.69
N ILE A 20 -2.24 7.88 13.50
CA ILE A 20 -3.27 6.87 13.26
C ILE A 20 -2.59 5.52 13.05
N ARG A 21 -2.83 4.60 13.99
CA ARG A 21 -2.30 3.22 13.95
C ARG A 21 -3.22 2.30 13.16
N GLU A 22 -4.51 2.43 13.36
CA GLU A 22 -5.52 1.60 12.71
C GLU A 22 -6.51 2.44 11.92
N TRP A 23 -6.93 1.98 10.75
CA TRP A 23 -8.05 2.54 10.01
C TRP A 23 -8.75 1.48 9.18
N THR A 24 -10.05 1.70 8.93
CA THR A 24 -10.82 0.89 8.00
C THR A 24 -10.75 1.52 6.60
N CYS A 25 -10.46 0.71 5.57
CA CYS A 25 -10.57 1.18 4.20
C CYS A 25 -12.03 1.40 3.82
N MET A 26 -12.40 2.62 3.40
CA MET A 26 -13.79 2.94 3.03
C MET A 26 -14.22 2.30 1.70
N GLN A 27 -13.28 1.79 0.90
CA GLN A 27 -13.58 1.15 -0.38
C GLN A 27 -13.78 -0.37 -0.27
N CYS A 28 -13.01 -1.06 0.57
CA CYS A 28 -13.10 -2.53 0.70
C CYS A 28 -13.43 -3.03 2.10
N GLY A 29 -13.60 -2.15 3.07
CA GLY A 29 -13.95 -2.50 4.46
C GLY A 29 -12.82 -3.16 5.27
N THR A 30 -11.63 -3.38 4.69
CA THR A 30 -10.51 -4.00 5.42
C THR A 30 -10.02 -3.08 6.54
N LEU A 31 -9.91 -3.62 7.76
CA LEU A 31 -9.20 -2.97 8.86
C LEU A 31 -7.69 -3.15 8.67
N HIS A 32 -6.94 -2.06 8.78
CA HIS A 32 -5.50 -2.06 8.60
C HIS A 32 -4.80 -1.57 9.86
N ASP A 33 -3.70 -2.24 10.22
CA ASP A 33 -2.58 -1.59 10.91
C ASP A 33 -1.70 -0.86 9.88
N ARG A 34 -1.27 0.35 10.21
CA ARG A 34 -0.49 1.22 9.33
C ARG A 34 0.85 0.68 8.92
N ASP A 35 1.61 0.18 9.87
CA ASP A 35 2.98 -0.22 9.63
C ASP A 35 2.98 -1.54 8.82
N ILE A 36 2.05 -2.45 9.13
CA ILE A 36 1.81 -3.68 8.34
C ILE A 36 1.33 -3.35 6.92
N ASN A 37 0.35 -2.46 6.78
CA ASN A 37 -0.15 -2.07 5.47
C ASN A 37 0.92 -1.35 4.62
N ALA A 38 1.77 -0.53 5.24
CA ALA A 38 2.89 0.10 4.56
C ALA A 38 3.90 -0.95 4.07
N ALA A 39 4.26 -1.92 4.91
CA ALA A 39 5.15 -3.02 4.52
C ALA A 39 4.61 -3.81 3.32
N LYS A 40 3.30 -4.13 3.32
CA LYS A 40 2.65 -4.80 2.18
C LYS A 40 2.73 -3.98 0.88
N ASN A 41 2.48 -2.68 0.94
CA ASN A 41 2.58 -1.82 -0.25
C ASN A 41 4.03 -1.71 -0.76
N ILE A 42 5.02 -1.63 0.14
CA ILE A 42 6.44 -1.61 -0.24
C ILE A 42 6.85 -2.92 -0.91
N LEU A 43 6.40 -4.07 -0.37
CA LEU A 43 6.64 -5.38 -0.96
C LEU A 43 6.06 -5.47 -2.38
N ALA A 44 4.81 -5.05 -2.58
CA ALA A 44 4.15 -5.04 -3.88
C ALA A 44 4.93 -4.20 -4.91
N LEU A 45 5.31 -2.97 -4.56
CA LEU A 45 6.14 -2.10 -5.40
C LEU A 45 7.52 -2.72 -5.70
N GLY A 46 8.10 -3.45 -4.75
CA GLY A 46 9.35 -4.17 -4.96
C GLY A 46 9.21 -5.27 -6.01
N HIS A 47 8.11 -6.02 -6.00
CA HIS A 47 7.82 -7.03 -7.02
C HIS A 47 7.53 -6.41 -8.40
N GLU A 48 6.82 -5.29 -8.46
CA GLU A 48 6.57 -4.56 -9.72
C GLU A 48 7.89 -4.11 -10.37
N ARG A 49 8.81 -3.50 -9.61
CA ARG A 49 10.13 -3.08 -10.12
C ARG A 49 10.98 -4.24 -10.61
N LEU A 50 10.88 -5.40 -9.96
CA LEU A 50 11.56 -6.61 -10.43
C LEU A 50 10.99 -7.07 -11.77
N ALA A 51 9.66 -7.07 -11.91
CA ALA A 51 9.00 -7.42 -13.16
C ALA A 51 9.35 -6.45 -14.31
N GLU A 52 9.38 -5.14 -14.05
CA GLU A 52 9.84 -4.13 -15.01
C GLU A 52 11.28 -4.41 -15.48
N GLY A 53 12.19 -4.74 -14.55
CA GLY A 53 13.55 -5.10 -14.88
C GLY A 53 13.64 -6.36 -15.76
N ILE A 54 12.84 -7.39 -15.48
CA ILE A 54 12.77 -8.61 -16.29
C ILE A 54 12.23 -8.30 -17.70
N LEU A 55 11.15 -7.54 -17.81
CA LEU A 55 10.55 -7.17 -19.10
C LEU A 55 11.48 -6.28 -19.94
N ALA A 56 12.25 -5.40 -19.29
CA ALA A 56 13.26 -4.59 -19.96
C ALA A 56 14.43 -5.40 -20.55
N LEU A 57 14.64 -6.64 -20.08
CA LEU A 57 15.65 -7.55 -20.64
C LEU A 57 15.17 -8.31 -21.88
N GLY A 58 13.93 -8.08 -22.35
CA GLY A 58 13.49 -8.50 -23.68
C GLY A 58 13.23 -9.99 -23.87
N TYR A 59 12.82 -10.71 -22.81
CA TYR A 59 12.30 -12.08 -22.91
C TYR A 59 10.81 -12.11 -23.26
#